data_AF-A0A957ZEU6-F1
#
_entry.id   AF-A0A957ZEU6-F1
#
_cell.length_a   1.000
_cell.length_b   1.000
_cell.length_c   1.000
_cell.angle_alpha   90.00
_cell.angle_beta   90.00
_cell.angle_gamma   90.00
#
_symmetry.space_group_name_H-M   'P 1'
#
loop_
_entity.id
_entity.type
_entity.pdbx_description
1 polymer ?
#
loop_
_entity_poly.entity_id
_entity_poly.type
_entity_poly.pdbx_seq_one_letter_code
_entity_poly.pdbx_strand_id
1 'polypeptide(L)'
;LAFMPELNAGVVMMGNGAGMPYATIAQSVFAILLGKEPAAVIPALQIESRMAQLTGTYATYRGIETIKVVNKGGLLYAEATDPITTATTLTPLIPEDPTLASTRFYTMSNGVKSPVEFWVDEQGDTRLLIERYGYRKVG
;
A
#
# COMPACT_ATOMS: atom_id res chain seq x y z
N LEU A 1 18.02 -10.31 -17.11
CA LEU A 1 17.59 -11.40 -18.01
C LEU A 1 16.68 -12.32 -17.20
N ALA A 2 15.52 -12.66 -17.74
CA ALA A 2 14.65 -13.72 -17.21
C ALA A 2 14.23 -14.61 -18.37
N PHE A 3 14.00 -15.90 -18.13
CA PHE A 3 13.62 -16.86 -19.17
C PHE A 3 12.60 -17.86 -18.62
N MET A 4 11.72 -18.34 -19.50
CA MET A 4 10.73 -19.37 -19.21
C MET A 4 10.85 -20.43 -20.31
N PRO A 5 11.58 -21.54 -20.04
CA PRO A 5 11.85 -22.57 -21.04
C PRO A 5 10.57 -23.20 -21.63
N GLU A 6 9.54 -23.35 -20.81
CA GLU A 6 8.26 -23.95 -21.20
C GLU A 6 7.55 -23.14 -22.30
N LEU A 7 7.82 -21.82 -22.36
CA LEU A 7 7.32 -20.92 -23.40
C LEU A 7 8.33 -20.67 -24.52
N ASN A 8 9.55 -21.23 -24.44
CA ASN A 8 10.68 -20.85 -25.28
C ASN A 8 10.86 -19.33 -25.38
N ALA A 9 10.66 -18.62 -24.27
CA ALA A 9 10.64 -17.16 -24.23
C ALA A 9 11.62 -16.61 -23.19
N GLY A 10 12.20 -15.45 -23.51
CA GLY A 10 13.11 -14.72 -22.63
C GLY A 10 12.85 -13.22 -22.67
N VAL A 11 13.08 -12.56 -21.54
CA VAL A 11 12.95 -11.11 -21.39
C VAL A 11 14.31 -10.53 -21.01
N VAL A 12 14.82 -9.64 -21.86
CA VAL A 12 16.02 -8.84 -21.62
C VAL A 12 15.59 -7.40 -21.44
N MET A 13 16.05 -6.79 -20.36
CA MET A 13 15.80 -5.38 -20.06
C MET A 13 17.11 -4.72 -19.67
N MET A 14 17.27 -3.48 -20.08
CA MET A 14 18.39 -2.62 -19.75
C MET A 14 17.84 -1.29 -19.28
N GLY A 15 18.44 -0.71 -18.26
CA GLY A 15 18.10 0.63 -17.78
C GLY A 15 19.28 1.23 -17.04
N ASN A 16 19.32 2.57 -17.03
CA ASN A 16 20.39 3.37 -16.45
C ASN A 16 19.95 4.11 -15.16
N GLY A 17 18.79 3.73 -14.60
CA GLY A 17 18.26 4.25 -13.35
C GLY A 17 18.17 3.16 -12.28
N ALA A 18 18.44 3.54 -11.03
CA ALA A 18 18.15 2.71 -9.87
C ALA A 18 16.63 2.67 -9.60
N GLY A 19 16.14 1.57 -9.02
CA GLY A 19 14.76 1.46 -8.54
C GLY A 19 13.72 0.97 -9.55
N MET A 20 14.10 0.66 -10.80
CA MET A 20 13.16 0.02 -11.73
C MET A 20 12.83 -1.42 -11.28
N PRO A 21 11.54 -1.81 -11.21
CA PRO A 21 11.13 -3.14 -10.75
C PRO A 21 11.29 -4.19 -11.86
N TYR A 22 12.53 -4.42 -12.33
CA TYR A 22 12.83 -5.32 -13.44
C TYR A 22 12.22 -6.72 -13.28
N ALA A 23 12.22 -7.26 -12.05
CA ALA A 23 11.62 -8.56 -11.78
C ALA A 23 10.10 -8.56 -12.05
N THR A 24 9.38 -7.57 -11.52
CA THR A 24 7.94 -7.39 -11.73
C THR A 24 7.62 -7.20 -13.21
N ILE A 25 8.41 -6.40 -13.95
CA ILE A 25 8.20 -6.18 -15.38
C ILE A 25 8.37 -7.50 -16.17
N ALA A 26 9.43 -8.28 -15.89
CA ALA A 26 9.63 -9.58 -16.54
C ALA A 26 8.47 -10.54 -16.24
N GLN A 27 8.03 -10.59 -14.97
CA GLN A 27 6.87 -11.40 -14.57
C GLN A 27 5.60 -10.96 -15.31
N SER A 28 5.36 -9.66 -15.48
CA SER A 28 4.22 -9.14 -16.23
C SER A 28 4.24 -9.57 -17.69
N VAL A 29 5.41 -9.52 -18.34
CA VAL A 29 5.55 -10.01 -19.73
C VAL A 29 5.20 -11.50 -19.82
N PHE A 30 5.74 -12.33 -18.92
CA PHE A 30 5.42 -13.76 -18.93
C PHE A 30 3.95 -14.05 -18.59
N ALA A 31 3.34 -13.30 -17.67
CA ALA A 31 1.92 -13.43 -17.37
C ALA A 31 1.07 -13.16 -18.61
N ILE A 32 1.37 -12.09 -19.36
CA ILE A 32 0.68 -11.75 -20.61
C ILE A 32 0.86 -12.86 -21.67
N LEU A 33 2.08 -13.40 -21.83
CA LEU A 33 2.35 -14.51 -22.75
C LEU A 33 1.56 -15.79 -22.39
N LEU A 34 1.23 -15.98 -21.11
CA LEU A 34 0.40 -17.07 -20.61
C LEU A 34 -1.12 -16.77 -20.69
N GLY A 35 -1.52 -15.63 -21.27
CA GLY A 35 -2.91 -15.20 -21.33
C GLY A 35 -3.50 -14.82 -19.97
N LYS A 36 -2.65 -14.48 -18.99
CA LYS A 36 -3.04 -14.06 -17.64
C LYS A 36 -2.98 -12.55 -17.52
N GLU A 37 -3.88 -12.00 -16.71
CA GLU A 37 -3.84 -10.59 -16.32
C GLU A 37 -2.75 -10.42 -15.22
N PRO A 38 -1.73 -9.56 -15.42
CA PRO A 38 -0.62 -9.42 -14.48
C PRO A 38 -1.03 -9.03 -13.06
N ALA A 39 -1.94 -8.06 -12.89
CA ALA A 39 -2.37 -7.60 -11.57
C ALA A 39 -3.11 -8.68 -10.77
N ALA A 40 -3.67 -9.70 -11.42
CA ALA A 40 -4.38 -10.80 -10.80
C ALA A 40 -3.44 -11.94 -10.35
N VAL A 41 -2.22 -12.03 -10.86
CA VAL A 41 -1.32 -13.18 -10.61
C VAL A 41 0.04 -12.79 -10.04
N ILE A 42 0.42 -11.51 -10.07
CA ILE A 42 1.70 -11.03 -9.56
C ILE A 42 1.49 -10.38 -8.18
N PRO A 43 2.01 -10.97 -7.09
CA PRO A 43 1.79 -10.46 -5.73
C PRO A 43 2.22 -9.01 -5.53
N ALA A 44 3.34 -8.60 -6.13
CA ALA A 44 3.83 -7.23 -6.00
C ALA A 44 2.83 -6.20 -6.54
N LEU A 45 2.19 -6.48 -7.68
CA LEU A 45 1.18 -5.60 -8.27
C LEU A 45 -0.12 -5.59 -7.45
N GLN A 46 -0.50 -6.75 -6.89
CA GLN A 46 -1.66 -6.84 -5.99
C GLN A 46 -1.45 -5.98 -4.74
N ILE A 47 -0.28 -6.12 -4.10
CA ILE A 47 0.09 -5.34 -2.92
C ILE A 47 0.12 -3.85 -3.25
N GLU A 48 0.75 -3.47 -4.36
CA GLU A 48 0.81 -2.07 -4.82
C GLU A 48 -0.58 -1.48 -5.04
N SER A 49 -1.46 -2.20 -5.73
CA SER A 49 -2.85 -1.78 -5.98
C SER A 49 -3.63 -1.60 -4.68
N ARG A 50 -3.52 -2.56 -3.75
CA ARG A 50 -4.17 -2.47 -2.43
C ARG A 50 -3.64 -1.32 -1.61
N MET A 51 -2.31 -1.13 -1.56
CA MET A 51 -1.72 0.03 -0.87
C MET A 51 -2.21 1.34 -1.49
N ALA A 52 -2.24 1.46 -2.81
CA ALA A 52 -2.74 2.65 -3.49
C ALA A 52 -4.20 2.96 -3.11
N GLN A 53 -5.06 1.94 -3.01
CA GLN A 53 -6.43 2.10 -2.54
C GLN A 53 -6.50 2.68 -1.12
N LEU A 54 -5.62 2.25 -0.21
CA LEU A 54 -5.59 2.71 1.18
C LEU A 54 -4.91 4.08 1.35
N THR A 55 -4.03 4.50 0.43
CA THR A 55 -3.39 5.83 0.49
C THR A 55 -4.37 6.96 0.19
N GLY A 56 -4.16 8.11 0.83
CA GLY A 56 -4.99 9.30 0.66
C GLY A 56 -5.09 10.12 1.93
N THR A 57 -5.92 11.16 1.91
CA THR A 57 -6.19 11.98 3.09
C THR A 57 -7.40 11.43 3.82
N TYR A 58 -7.31 11.37 5.14
CA TYR A 58 -8.37 10.90 6.03
C TYR A 58 -8.71 11.98 7.04
N ALA A 59 -9.98 12.15 7.34
CA ALA A 59 -10.47 13.18 8.24
C ALA A 59 -11.42 12.59 9.28
N THR A 60 -11.33 13.07 10.52
CA THR A 60 -12.32 12.77 11.57
C THR A 60 -13.63 13.51 11.29
N TYR A 61 -14.64 13.26 12.14
CA TYR A 61 -15.94 13.93 12.02
C TYR A 61 -15.79 15.46 11.94
N ARG A 62 -16.45 16.07 10.96
CA ARG A 62 -16.36 17.51 10.63
C ARG A 62 -14.97 18.04 10.28
N GLY A 63 -14.00 17.17 9.99
CA GLY A 63 -12.67 17.57 9.56
C GLY A 63 -11.82 18.26 10.63
N ILE A 64 -12.10 17.95 11.91
CA ILE A 64 -11.37 18.52 13.05
C ILE A 64 -9.89 18.11 13.01
N GLU A 65 -9.63 16.87 12.62
CA GLU A 65 -8.29 16.31 12.52
C GLU A 65 -8.15 15.60 11.18
N THR A 66 -7.01 15.79 10.53
CA THR A 66 -6.66 15.16 9.27
C THR A 66 -5.33 14.43 9.36
N ILE A 67 -5.26 13.28 8.72
CA ILE A 67 -4.03 12.52 8.54
C ILE A 67 -3.88 12.12 7.07
N LYS A 68 -2.65 11.96 6.60
CA LYS A 68 -2.37 11.49 5.25
C LYS A 68 -1.74 10.12 5.31
N VAL A 69 -2.37 9.14 4.68
CA VAL A 69 -1.77 7.81 4.50
C VAL A 69 -0.96 7.81 3.21
N VAL A 70 0.34 7.53 3.33
CA VAL A 70 1.29 7.52 2.21
C VAL A 70 2.00 6.18 2.11
N ASN A 71 2.33 5.75 0.90
CA ASN A 71 3.20 4.60 0.66
C ASN A 71 4.64 5.10 0.47
N LYS A 72 5.57 4.61 1.30
CA LYS A 72 7.00 4.86 1.18
C LYS A 72 7.73 3.52 1.10
N GLY A 73 8.12 3.13 -0.11
CA GLY A 73 8.94 1.95 -0.34
C GLY A 73 8.25 0.62 0.00
N GLY A 74 6.93 0.54 -0.13
CA GLY A 74 6.16 -0.67 0.19
C GLY A 74 5.70 -0.77 1.65
N LEU A 75 5.79 0.32 2.42
CA LEU A 75 5.20 0.43 3.75
C LEU A 75 4.30 1.67 3.82
N LEU A 76 3.13 1.50 4.45
CA LEU A 76 2.22 2.62 4.67
C LEU A 76 2.64 3.42 5.91
N TYR A 77 2.47 4.72 5.85
CA TYR A 77 2.68 5.64 6.97
C TYR A 77 1.47 6.55 7.13
N ALA A 78 1.05 6.79 8.37
CA ALA A 78 0.15 7.88 8.70
C ALA A 78 0.99 9.13 9.03
N GLU A 79 0.89 10.14 8.18
CA GLU A 79 1.46 11.47 8.39
C GLU A 79 0.41 12.35 9.09
N ALA A 80 0.71 12.79 10.30
CA ALA A 80 -0.14 13.70 11.06
C ALA A 80 0.65 14.98 11.38
N THR A 81 0.09 16.14 11.05
CA THR A 81 0.70 17.44 11.36
C THR A 81 0.01 18.02 12.57
N ASP A 82 0.77 18.28 13.63
CA ASP A 82 0.26 18.90 14.83
C ASP A 82 -0.05 20.39 14.55
N PRO A 83 -1.28 20.87 14.82
CA PRO A 83 -1.70 22.21 14.46
C PRO A 83 -1.03 23.32 15.29
N ILE A 84 -0.47 23.00 16.46
CA ILE A 84 0.15 23.96 17.38
C ILE A 84 1.64 24.08 17.08
N THR A 85 2.32 22.95 16.95
CA THR A 85 3.78 22.87 16.80
C THR A 85 4.21 22.82 15.35
N THR A 86 3.30 22.58 14.39
CA THR A 86 3.56 22.31 12.97
C THR A 86 4.45 21.08 12.72
N ALA A 87 4.76 20.32 13.77
CA ALA A 87 5.57 19.11 13.67
C ALA A 87 4.77 18.04 12.94
N THR A 88 5.40 17.38 11.97
CA THR A 88 4.80 16.24 11.27
C THR A 88 5.34 14.95 11.84
N THR A 89 4.45 14.10 12.34
CA THR A 89 4.76 12.78 12.84
C THR A 89 4.50 11.75 11.76
N LEU A 90 5.45 10.84 11.55
CA LEU A 90 5.34 9.71 10.62
C LEU A 90 5.19 8.41 11.40
N THR A 91 3.98 7.87 11.41
CA THR A 91 3.67 6.64 12.13
C THR A 91 3.63 5.47 11.14
N PRO A 92 4.50 4.45 11.26
CA PRO A 92 4.48 3.30 10.36
C PRO A 92 3.22 2.46 10.62
N LEU A 93 2.55 2.04 9.54
CA LEU A 93 1.43 1.11 9.56
C LEU A 93 1.93 -0.21 9.00
N ILE A 94 2.22 -1.15 9.90
CA ILE A 94 2.81 -2.44 9.57
C ILE A 94 1.69 -3.44 9.32
N PRO A 95 1.63 -4.11 8.15
CA PRO A 95 0.56 -5.06 7.88
C PRO A 95 0.65 -6.27 8.80
N GLU A 96 -0.50 -6.75 9.27
CA GLU A 96 -0.59 -8.02 10.00
C GLU A 96 -0.34 -9.22 9.08
N ASP A 97 -0.76 -9.07 7.82
CA ASP A 97 -0.56 -10.06 6.75
C ASP A 97 0.30 -9.44 5.64
N PRO A 98 1.51 -9.98 5.38
CA PRO A 98 2.43 -9.43 4.38
C PRO A 98 1.91 -9.53 2.94
N THR A 99 0.87 -10.33 2.68
CA THR A 99 0.22 -10.42 1.36
C THR A 99 -0.86 -9.35 1.14
N LEU A 100 -1.22 -8.59 2.17
CA LEU A 100 -2.36 -7.67 2.19
C LEU A 100 -3.70 -8.32 1.78
N ALA A 101 -3.89 -9.62 2.02
CA ALA A 101 -5.21 -10.21 1.85
C ALA A 101 -6.22 -9.59 2.83
N SER A 102 -5.75 -9.21 4.03
CA SER A 102 -6.47 -8.36 4.96
C SER A 102 -6.00 -6.90 4.93
N THR A 103 -6.89 -5.99 5.33
CA THR A 103 -6.62 -4.55 5.50
C THR A 103 -6.32 -4.19 6.96
N ARG A 104 -5.78 -5.16 7.71
CA ARG A 104 -5.39 -5.01 9.11
C ARG A 104 -3.90 -4.73 9.22
N PHE A 105 -3.60 -3.74 10.04
CA PHE A 105 -2.29 -3.23 10.31
C PHE A 105 -2.12 -3.08 11.81
N TYR A 106 -0.90 -2.78 12.21
CA TYR A 106 -0.61 -2.30 13.54
C TYR A 106 0.44 -1.20 13.48
N THR A 107 0.50 -0.44 14.55
CA THR A 107 1.62 0.45 14.83
C THR A 107 2.11 0.22 16.26
N MET A 108 3.16 0.94 16.66
CA MET A 108 3.67 0.93 18.02
C MET A 108 3.26 2.22 18.72
N SER A 109 2.45 2.09 19.78
CA SER A 109 2.04 3.20 20.64
C SER A 109 2.55 2.93 22.05
N ASN A 110 3.39 3.82 22.61
CA ASN A 110 4.00 3.63 23.93
C ASN A 110 4.68 2.26 24.14
N GLY A 111 5.32 1.73 23.09
CA GLY A 111 6.02 0.45 23.13
C GLY A 111 5.10 -0.79 23.07
N VAL A 112 3.78 -0.62 22.95
CA VAL A 112 2.84 -1.72 22.75
C VAL A 112 2.24 -1.70 21.35
N LYS A 113 1.89 -2.89 20.86
CA LYS A 113 1.20 -3.05 19.58
C LYS A 113 -0.18 -2.42 19.67
N SER A 114 -0.47 -1.49 18.76
CA SER A 114 -1.77 -0.81 18.65
C SER A 114 -2.41 -1.16 17.29
N PRO A 115 -3.64 -1.71 17.27
CA PRO A 115 -4.28 -2.13 16.04
C PRO A 115 -4.67 -0.93 15.17
N VAL A 116 -4.56 -1.12 13.87
CA VAL A 116 -4.99 -0.17 12.83
C VAL A 116 -5.79 -0.95 11.80
N GLU A 117 -7.01 -0.52 11.49
CA GLU A 117 -7.87 -1.24 10.55
C GLU A 117 -8.43 -0.28 9.50
N PHE A 118 -8.35 -0.70 8.24
CA PHE A 118 -9.04 -0.03 7.15
C PHE A 118 -10.27 -0.85 6.77
N TRP A 119 -11.40 -0.17 6.58
CA TRP A 119 -12.59 -0.75 5.96
C TRP A 119 -12.85 -0.05 4.65
N VAL A 120 -12.88 -0.84 3.58
CA VAL A 120 -13.33 -0.39 2.26
C VAL A 120 -14.69 -1.02 2.03
N ASP A 121 -15.70 -0.21 1.77
CA ASP A 121 -17.01 -0.74 1.36
C ASP A 121 -17.08 -1.02 -0.15
N GLU A 122 -18.24 -1.52 -0.59
CA GLU A 122 -18.50 -1.87 -1.99
C GLU A 122 -18.42 -0.66 -2.95
N GLN A 123 -18.58 0.56 -2.42
CA GLN A 123 -18.54 1.80 -3.19
C GLN A 123 -17.12 2.38 -3.25
N GLY A 124 -16.15 1.77 -2.56
CA GLY A 124 -14.78 2.22 -2.45
C GLY A 124 -14.57 3.26 -1.34
N ASP A 125 -15.61 3.57 -0.58
CA ASP A 125 -15.56 4.48 0.55
C ASP A 125 -14.68 3.83 1.63
N THR A 126 -13.57 4.50 1.96
CA THR A 126 -12.56 3.93 2.87
C THR A 126 -12.59 4.64 4.23
N ARG A 127 -12.59 3.85 5.29
CA ARG A 127 -12.50 4.30 6.68
C ARG A 127 -11.25 3.73 7.32
N LEU A 128 -10.71 4.47 8.27
CA LEU A 128 -9.50 4.12 9.02
C LEU A 128 -9.78 4.26 10.51
N LEU A 129 -9.49 3.23 11.30
CA LEU A 129 -9.47 3.30 12.75
C LEU A 129 -8.02 3.17 13.20
N ILE A 130 -7.57 4.15 13.97
CA ILE A 130 -6.31 4.11 14.71
C ILE A 130 -6.67 4.37 16.17
N GLU A 131 -6.40 3.41 17.05
CA GLU A 131 -6.82 3.47 18.45
C GLU A 131 -8.32 3.77 18.61
N ARG A 132 -8.67 4.95 19.13
CA ARG A 132 -10.05 5.44 19.35
C ARG A 132 -10.55 6.39 18.25
N TYR A 133 -9.70 6.71 17.27
CA TYR A 133 -9.98 7.72 16.26
C TYR A 133 -10.45 7.07 14.98
N GLY A 134 -11.70 7.35 14.62
CA GLY A 134 -12.28 6.99 13.33
C GLY A 134 -12.13 8.11 12.33
N TYR A 135 -11.53 7.79 11.18
CA TYR A 135 -11.36 8.71 10.06
C TYR A 135 -12.06 8.15 8.82
N ARG A 136 -12.56 9.06 7.97
CA ARG A 136 -13.06 8.75 6.63
C ARG A 136 -12.09 9.32 5.59
N LYS A 137 -11.80 8.57 4.54
CA LYS A 137 -11.04 9.05 3.39
C LYS A 137 -11.80 10.22 2.74
N VAL A 138 -11.10 11.30 2.43
CA VAL A 138 -11.64 12.51 1.81
C VAL A 138 -10.90 12.81 0.51
N GLY A 139 -11.65 13.14 -0.54
CA GLY A 139 -11.17 13.23 -1.92
C GLY A 139 -11.53 11.98 -2.71
#